data_AF-A0A174RFH0-F1
#
_entry.id   AF-A0A174RFH0-F1
#
_cell.length_a   1.000
_cell.length_b   1.000
_cell.length_c   1.000
_cell.angle_alpha   90.00
_cell.angle_beta   90.00
_cell.angle_gamma   90.00
#
_symmetry.space_group_name_H-M   'P 1'
#
loop_
_entity.id
_entity.type
_entity.pdbx_description
1 polymer ?
#
loop_
_entity_poly.entity_id
_entity_poly.type
_entity_poly.pdbx_seq_one_letter_code
_entity_poly.pdbx_strand_id
1 'polypeptide(L)'
;MKKVLMMIQESCPYCRQALRMMDELKEERPEYKAVEVKIVDENREKALADSLDYWYVPTYFVDGVKVHEGVPTMEKVRKVYEKALN
;
A
#
# COMPACT_ATOMS: atom_id res chain seq x y z
N MET A 1 9.97 4.16 12.37
CA MET A 1 9.02 3.49 11.46
C MET A 1 8.52 4.51 10.46
N LYS A 2 8.69 4.23 9.17
CA LYS A 2 8.35 5.17 8.09
C LYS A 2 6.85 5.15 7.81
N LYS A 3 6.33 6.27 7.32
CA LYS A 3 4.91 6.40 6.96
C LYS A 3 4.63 5.60 5.69
N VAL A 4 3.54 4.84 5.68
CA VAL A 4 3.07 4.11 4.49
C VAL A 4 1.74 4.69 4.02
N LEU A 5 1.65 5.02 2.73
CA LEU A 5 0.43 5.40 2.04
C LEU A 5 0.11 4.36 0.98
N MET A 6 -1.14 3.94 0.88
CA MET A 6 -1.66 3.09 -0.19
C MET A 6 -2.80 3.80 -0.90
N MET A 7 -2.64 4.04 -2.20
CA MET A 7 -3.71 4.54 -3.07
C MET A 7 -4.50 3.36 -3.65
N ILE A 8 -5.82 3.42 -3.56
CA ILE A 8 -6.75 2.39 -4.03
C ILE A 8 -7.90 2.98 -4.83
N GLN A 9 -8.64 2.08 -5.47
CA GLN A 9 -10.03 2.29 -5.87
C GLN A 9 -10.88 1.18 -5.26
N GLU A 10 -12.01 1.51 -4.67
CA GLU A 10 -12.93 0.57 -4.00
C GLU A 10 -13.34 -0.61 -4.90
N SER A 11 -13.60 -0.34 -6.18
CA SER A 11 -13.99 -1.35 -7.17
C SER A 11 -12.82 -2.22 -7.66
N CYS A 12 -11.57 -1.84 -7.43
CA CYS A 12 -10.40 -2.52 -7.98
C CYS A 12 -10.17 -3.91 -7.34
N PRO A 13 -10.18 -5.00 -8.13
CA PRO A 13 -9.96 -6.36 -7.61
C PRO A 13 -8.53 -6.56 -7.10
N TYR A 14 -7.54 -5.91 -7.71
CA TYR A 14 -6.14 -5.97 -7.26
C TYR A 14 -5.94 -5.23 -5.93
N CYS A 15 -6.68 -4.15 -5.67
CA CYS A 15 -6.65 -3.48 -4.37
C CYS A 15 -7.17 -4.42 -3.27
N ARG A 16 -8.30 -5.12 -3.51
CA ARG A 16 -8.82 -6.13 -2.57
C ARG A 16 -7.85 -7.29 -2.34
N GLN A 17 -7.14 -7.72 -3.38
CA GLN A 17 -6.07 -8.73 -3.23
C GLN A 17 -4.93 -8.21 -2.35
N ALA A 18 -4.46 -6.99 -2.60
CA ALA A 18 -3.37 -6.41 -1.82
C ALA A 18 -3.74 -6.22 -0.34
N LEU A 19 -4.98 -5.84 -0.03
CA LEU A 19 -5.48 -5.79 1.35
C LEU A 19 -5.46 -7.17 2.03
N ARG A 20 -5.89 -8.23 1.34
CA ARG A 20 -5.78 -9.60 1.90
C ARG A 20 -4.33 -10.01 2.13
N MET A 21 -3.43 -9.73 1.19
CA MET A 21 -1.99 -9.99 1.34
C MET A 21 -1.41 -9.23 2.55
N MET A 22 -1.88 -8.00 2.81
CA MET A 22 -1.48 -7.24 3.99
C MET A 22 -1.90 -7.94 5.29
N ASP A 23 -3.11 -8.52 5.34
CA ASP A 23 -3.59 -9.25 6.51
C ASP A 23 -2.80 -10.55 6.71
N GLU A 24 -2.60 -11.34 5.65
CA GLU A 24 -1.79 -12.57 5.68
C GLU A 24 -0.36 -12.31 6.15
N LEU A 25 0.28 -11.23 5.67
CA LEU A 25 1.63 -10.86 6.08
C LEU A 25 1.70 -10.44 7.55
N LYS A 26 0.66 -9.79 8.09
CA LYS A 26 0.58 -9.43 9.52
C LYS A 26 0.36 -10.65 10.40
N GLU A 27 -0.28 -11.70 9.89
CA GLU A 27 -0.40 -12.98 10.58
C GLU A 27 0.92 -13.75 10.57
N GLU A 28 1.62 -13.77 9.43
CA GLU A 28 2.94 -14.40 9.26
C GLU A 28 4.02 -13.74 10.14
N ARG A 29 4.01 -12.40 10.19
CA ARG A 29 5.02 -11.58 10.89
C ARG A 29 4.35 -10.52 11.77
N PRO A 30 4.13 -10.78 13.07
CA PRO A 30 3.42 -9.88 13.98
C PRO A 30 4.02 -8.46 14.07
N GLU A 31 5.32 -8.28 13.82
CA GLU A 31 5.98 -6.97 13.77
C GLU A 31 5.39 -6.05 12.69
N TYR A 32 4.80 -6.61 11.62
CA TYR A 32 4.15 -5.82 10.57
C TYR A 32 2.86 -5.16 11.07
N LYS A 33 2.28 -5.62 12.17
CA LYS A 33 1.12 -4.96 12.80
C LYS A 33 1.48 -3.59 13.36
N ALA A 34 2.76 -3.33 13.63
CA ALA A 34 3.22 -2.02 14.08
C ALA A 34 3.24 -0.99 12.93
N VAL A 35 3.30 -1.42 11.68
CA VAL A 35 3.30 -0.52 10.51
C VAL A 35 1.89 -0.01 10.23
N GLU A 36 1.68 1.28 10.46
CA GLU A 36 0.45 1.97 10.08
C GLU A 36 0.44 2.26 8.57
N VAL A 37 -0.56 1.73 7.87
CA VAL A 37 -0.77 1.97 6.43
C VAL A 37 -2.01 2.85 6.26
N LYS A 38 -1.80 4.10 5.85
CA LYS A 38 -2.89 4.99 5.47
C LYS A 38 -3.42 4.54 4.11
N ILE A 39 -4.66 4.06 4.04
CA ILE A 39 -5.31 3.65 2.81
C ILE A 39 -6.23 4.78 2.34
N VAL A 40 -6.09 5.20 1.08
CA VAL A 40 -6.86 6.30 0.51
C VAL A 40 -7.46 5.89 -0.83
N ASP A 41 -8.76 6.13 -0.99
CA ASP A 41 -9.43 5.98 -2.29
C ASP A 41 -9.24 7.24 -3.13
N GLU A 42 -8.62 7.10 -4.29
CA GLU A 42 -8.30 8.22 -5.18
C GLU A 42 -9.54 8.93 -5.74
N ASN A 43 -10.68 8.25 -5.85
CA ASN A 43 -11.92 8.87 -6.31
C ASN A 43 -12.52 9.81 -5.27
N ARG A 44 -12.22 9.55 -3.99
CA ARG A 44 -12.69 10.32 -2.84
C ARG A 44 -11.73 11.46 -2.51
N GLU A 45 -10.43 11.23 -2.60
CA GLU A 45 -9.36 12.18 -2.26
C GLU A 45 -8.57 12.65 -3.49
N LYS A 46 -9.28 13.24 -4.46
CA LYS A 46 -8.71 13.64 -5.76
C LYS A 46 -7.50 14.57 -5.64
N ALA A 47 -7.56 15.57 -4.76
CA ALA A 47 -6.47 16.52 -4.59
C ALA A 47 -5.17 15.85 -4.11
N LEU A 48 -5.27 14.78 -3.29
CA LEU A 48 -4.11 13.99 -2.91
C LEU A 48 -3.61 13.15 -4.09
N ALA A 49 -4.53 12.47 -4.80
CA ALA A 49 -4.18 11.66 -5.96
C ALA A 49 -3.43 12.47 -7.03
N ASP A 50 -3.94 13.66 -7.36
CA ASP A 50 -3.37 14.57 -8.35
C ASP A 50 -1.97 15.09 -7.96
N SER A 51 -1.61 15.03 -6.66
CA SER A 51 -0.31 15.45 -6.16
C SER A 51 0.78 14.38 -6.24
N LEU A 52 0.43 13.13 -6.58
CA LEU A 52 1.31 11.97 -6.53
C LEU A 52 1.61 11.45 -7.94
N ASP A 53 2.83 10.98 -8.16
CA ASP A 53 3.25 10.41 -9.45
C ASP A 53 2.98 8.89 -9.51
N TYR A 54 1.75 8.54 -9.87
CA TYR A 54 1.33 7.16 -10.13
C TYR A 54 0.18 7.11 -11.16
N TRP A 55 -0.03 5.93 -11.71
CA TRP A 55 -0.94 5.65 -12.82
C TRP A 55 -1.86 4.46 -12.56
N TYR A 56 -1.43 3.48 -11.76
CA TYR A 56 -2.22 2.29 -11.43
C TYR A 56 -2.46 2.12 -9.95
N VAL A 57 -3.58 1.51 -9.60
CA VAL A 57 -3.85 1.04 -8.23
C VAL A 57 -3.84 -0.50 -8.16
N PRO A 58 -3.44 -1.11 -7.02
CA PRO A 58 -2.93 -0.46 -5.82
C PRO A 58 -1.53 0.11 -6.02
N THR A 59 -1.26 1.28 -5.42
CA THR A 59 0.08 1.88 -5.34
C THR A 59 0.46 2.14 -3.90
N TYR A 60 1.69 1.81 -3.52
CA TYR A 60 2.24 2.05 -2.19
C TYR A 60 3.38 3.04 -2.23
N PHE A 61 3.37 3.98 -1.28
CA PHE A 61 4.46 4.89 -0.99
C PHE A 61 4.96 4.62 0.43
N VAL A 62 6.28 4.58 0.60
CA VAL A 62 6.94 4.55 1.91
C VAL A 62 7.78 5.81 2.04
N ASP A 63 7.43 6.67 3.00
CA ASP A 63 8.04 7.98 3.20
C ASP A 63 8.05 8.86 1.92
N GLY A 64 6.94 8.84 1.20
CA GLY A 64 6.78 9.56 -0.08
C GLY A 64 7.45 8.89 -1.28
N VAL A 65 8.21 7.81 -1.10
CA VAL A 65 8.85 7.07 -2.20
C VAL A 65 7.94 5.94 -2.67
N LYS A 66 7.61 5.90 -3.96
CA LYS A 66 6.83 4.82 -4.56
C LYS A 66 7.58 3.48 -4.48
N VAL A 67 6.96 2.46 -3.89
CA VAL A 67 7.54 1.13 -3.67
C VAL A 67 6.89 0.06 -4.54
N HIS A 68 5.59 0.17 -4.78
CA HIS A 68 4.84 -0.76 -5.62
C HIS A 68 3.74 -0.03 -6.36
N GLU A 69 3.43 -0.48 -7.56
CA GLU A 69 2.35 0.01 -8.41
C GLU A 69 1.79 -1.13 -9.27
N GLY A 70 0.47 -1.20 -9.39
CA GLY A 70 -0.25 -2.16 -10.21
C GLY A 70 -0.42 -3.54 -9.56
N VAL A 71 -0.30 -4.62 -10.34
CA VAL A 71 -0.65 -5.98 -9.88
C VAL A 71 0.21 -6.39 -8.66
N PRO A 72 -0.41 -6.63 -7.49
CA PRO A 72 0.30 -6.98 -6.26
C PRO A 72 0.72 -8.45 -6.28
N THR A 73 1.79 -8.74 -5.56
CA THR A 73 2.21 -10.09 -5.18
C THR A 73 2.63 -10.08 -3.72
N MET A 74 2.66 -11.24 -3.05
CA MET A 74 3.12 -11.34 -1.66
C MET A 74 4.52 -10.73 -1.46
N GLU A 75 5.45 -10.98 -2.39
CA GLU A 75 6.79 -10.39 -2.35
C GLU A 75 6.76 -8.85 -2.43
N LYS A 76 5.96 -8.29 -3.33
CA LYS A 76 5.85 -6.83 -3.51
C LYS A 76 5.23 -6.15 -2.29
N VAL A 77 4.17 -6.72 -1.72
CA VAL A 77 3.53 -6.19 -0.51
C VAL A 77 4.46 -6.35 0.70
N ARG A 78 5.18 -7.47 0.81
CA ARG A 78 6.19 -7.69 1.87
C ARG A 78 7.28 -6.62 1.84
N LYS A 79 7.80 -6.25 0.67
CA LYS A 79 8.80 -5.19 0.51
C LYS A 79 8.35 -3.83 1.06
N VAL A 80 7.05 -3.54 1.04
CA VAL A 80 6.49 -2.31 1.65
C VAL A 80 6.71 -2.31 3.16
N TYR A 81 6.35 -3.41 3.83
CA TYR A 81 6.54 -3.55 5.28
C TYR A 81 8.01 -3.55 5.69
N GLU A 82 8.85 -4.27 4.95
CA GLU A 82 10.30 -4.29 5.20
C GLU A 82 10.90 -2.90 5.06
N LYS A 83 10.54 -2.14 4.02
CA LYS A 83 10.98 -0.75 3.86
C LYS A 83 10.45 0.18 4.96
N ALA A 84 9.25 -0.07 5.48
CA ALA A 84 8.65 0.75 6.51
C ALA A 84 9.29 0.54 7.90
N LEU A 85 9.77 -0.68 8.18
CA LEU A 85 10.42 -1.05 9.43
C LEU A 85 11.91 -0.68 9.48
N ASN A 86 12.58 -0.66 8.33
CA ASN A 86 13.93 -0.10 8.20
C ASN A 86 13.90 1.44 8.31
#